data_AF-A0A2D0N1U3-F1
#
_entry.id   AF-A0A2D0N1U3-F1
#
_cell.length_a   1.000
_cell.length_b   1.000
_cell.length_c   1.000
_cell.angle_alpha   90.00
_cell.angle_beta   90.00
_cell.angle_gamma   90.00
#
_symmetry.space_group_name_H-M   'P 1'
#
loop_
_entity.id
_entity.type
_entity.pdbx_description
1 polymer ?
#
loop_
_entity_poly.entity_id
_entity_poly.type
_entity_poly.pdbx_seq_one_letter_code
_entity_poly.pdbx_strand_id
1 'polypeptide(L)'
;MKKKNIKLQLTDEEKKKLRTRKCRISDLWEMSAPEIETLLQVSSDRARELRAFIEFQTVPSIGIRFAEDLIFLGYYSLDELKSKDGARLVEDYERKKGYWIDPCVEDQFRLVVYAAGHSDCQKQWWDFTEARKQYRAEQGYPADRPLTPWYEVIEIKSKKNIAGRT
;
A
#
# COMPACT_ATOMS: atom_id res chain seq x y z
N MET A 1 11.46 -17.33 -7.50
CA MET A 1 10.77 -16.02 -7.65
C MET A 1 11.76 -14.97 -8.13
N LYS A 2 11.40 -14.11 -9.08
CA LYS A 2 12.29 -13.04 -9.57
C LYS A 2 12.37 -11.95 -8.50
N LYS A 3 13.59 -11.63 -8.01
CA LYS A 3 13.79 -10.58 -7.00
C LYS A 3 13.30 -9.24 -7.54
N LYS A 4 12.12 -8.78 -7.07
CA LYS A 4 11.58 -7.46 -7.40
C LYS A 4 12.36 -6.39 -6.64
N ASN A 5 12.55 -5.24 -7.28
CA ASN A 5 13.16 -4.08 -6.65
C ASN A 5 12.14 -3.46 -5.68
N ILE A 6 12.22 -3.85 -4.40
CA ILE A 6 11.36 -3.33 -3.35
C ILE A 6 11.91 -2.01 -2.83
N LYS A 7 11.00 -1.08 -2.57
CA LYS A 7 11.35 0.16 -1.87
C LYS A 7 10.94 0.00 -0.41
N LEU A 8 11.86 0.31 0.49
CA LEU A 8 11.57 0.35 1.93
C LEU A 8 11.93 1.74 2.43
N GLN A 9 11.07 2.31 3.27
CA GLN A 9 11.33 3.59 3.92
C GLN A 9 12.29 3.40 5.11
N LEU A 10 13.53 2.99 4.82
CA LEU A 10 14.54 2.78 5.86
C LEU A 10 15.10 4.10 6.38
N THR A 11 15.26 4.21 7.69
CA THR A 11 16.02 5.29 8.33
C THR A 11 17.51 5.17 7.99
N ASP A 12 18.28 6.24 8.18
CA ASP A 12 19.71 6.19 7.89
C ASP A 12 20.48 5.26 8.84
N GLU A 13 19.97 5.08 10.07
CA GLU A 13 20.47 4.08 11.02
C GLU A 13 20.18 2.65 10.55
N GLU A 14 18.96 2.36 10.11
CA GLU A 14 18.58 1.05 9.56
C GLU A 14 19.45 0.72 8.32
N LYS A 15 19.65 1.69 7.42
CA LYS A 15 20.55 1.54 6.26
C LYS A 15 21.99 1.27 6.69
N LYS A 16 22.47 1.93 7.75
CA LYS A 16 23.83 1.71 8.28
C LYS A 16 23.98 0.28 8.81
N LYS A 17 22.97 -0.23 9.53
CA LYS A 17 22.96 -1.61 10.05
C LYS A 17 23.01 -2.65 8.92
N LEU A 18 22.24 -2.44 7.85
CA LEU A 18 22.31 -3.29 6.64
C LEU A 18 23.73 -3.33 6.06
N ARG A 19 24.36 -2.17 5.86
CA ARG A 19 25.73 -2.08 5.33
C ARG A 19 26.74 -2.78 6.23
N THR A 20 26.68 -2.56 7.54
CA THR A 20 27.58 -3.20 8.52
C THR A 20 27.47 -4.73 8.48
N ARG A 21 26.25 -5.25 8.29
CA ARG A 21 26.00 -6.70 8.20
C ARG A 21 26.14 -7.27 6.79
N LYS A 22 26.59 -6.46 5.82
CA LYS A 22 26.73 -6.82 4.39
C LYS A 22 25.45 -7.40 3.79
N CYS A 23 24.30 -6.95 4.28
CA CYS A 23 22.98 -7.39 3.83
C CYS A 23 22.39 -6.33 2.89
N ARG A 24 21.80 -6.76 1.77
CA ARG A 24 21.07 -5.87 0.85
C ARG A 24 19.59 -5.92 1.16
N ILE A 25 18.86 -4.88 0.75
CA ILE A 25 17.39 -4.86 0.84
C ILE A 25 16.77 -6.09 0.16
N SER A 26 17.36 -6.56 -0.95
CA SER A 26 16.90 -7.76 -1.65
C SER A 26 16.99 -9.05 -0.84
N ASP A 27 17.84 -9.07 0.19
CA ASP A 27 18.07 -10.25 1.02
C ASP A 27 17.03 -10.30 2.17
N LEU A 28 16.37 -9.18 2.49
CA LEU A 28 15.28 -9.13 3.47
C LEU A 28 14.01 -9.86 3.01
N TRP A 29 13.89 -10.17 1.72
CA TRP A 29 12.74 -10.86 1.14
C TRP A 29 12.44 -12.22 1.77
N GLU A 30 13.50 -12.92 2.17
CA GLU A 30 13.42 -14.28 2.71
C GLU A 30 13.38 -14.27 4.25
N MET A 31 13.44 -13.09 4.86
CA MET A 31 13.50 -12.93 6.32
C MET A 31 12.10 -12.73 6.92
N SER A 32 11.88 -13.37 8.06
CA SER A 32 10.74 -13.14 8.95
C SER A 32 10.89 -11.84 9.74
N ALA A 33 9.80 -11.34 10.33
CA ALA A 33 9.85 -10.14 11.17
C ALA A 33 10.86 -10.26 12.34
N PRO A 34 10.94 -11.37 13.11
CA PRO A 34 11.95 -11.51 14.18
C PRO A 34 13.40 -11.49 13.67
N GLU A 35 13.65 -12.02 12.47
CA GLU A 35 14.98 -11.96 11.85
C GLU A 35 15.33 -10.52 11.44
N ILE A 36 14.37 -9.78 10.87
CA ILE A 36 14.54 -8.35 10.53
C ILE A 36 14.78 -7.53 11.80
N GLU A 37 14.03 -7.80 12.87
CA GLU A 37 14.18 -7.17 14.19
C GLU A 37 15.62 -7.34 14.69
N THR A 38 16.10 -8.58 14.72
CA THR A 38 17.46 -8.92 15.17
C THR A 38 18.53 -8.32 14.27
N LEU A 39 18.30 -8.31 12.95
CA LEU A 39 19.23 -7.77 11.96
C LEU A 39 19.39 -6.26 12.11
N LEU A 40 18.28 -5.53 12.21
CA LEU A 40 18.28 -4.07 12.19
C LEU A 40 18.33 -3.45 13.58
N GLN A 41 18.12 -4.25 14.64
CA GLN A 41 17.99 -3.79 16.03
C GLN A 41 16.90 -2.73 16.17
N VAL A 42 15.74 -3.02 15.57
CA VAL A 42 14.53 -2.18 15.62
C VAL A 42 13.50 -2.79 16.57
N SER A 43 12.41 -2.09 16.86
CA SER A 43 11.30 -2.69 17.62
C SER A 43 10.57 -3.77 16.83
N SER A 44 9.87 -4.67 17.53
CA SER A 44 9.05 -5.70 16.88
C SER A 44 7.96 -5.11 15.97
N ASP A 45 7.36 -3.98 16.36
CA ASP A 45 6.40 -3.26 15.51
C ASP A 45 7.04 -2.76 14.22
N ARG A 46 8.22 -2.16 14.30
CA ARG A 46 8.93 -1.69 13.12
C ARG A 46 9.37 -2.84 12.22
N ALA A 47 9.81 -3.95 12.79
CA ALA A 47 10.16 -5.14 12.03
C ALA A 47 8.93 -5.74 11.32
N ARG A 48 7.76 -5.73 11.97
CA ARG A 48 6.48 -6.13 11.39
C ARG A 48 6.06 -5.22 10.24
N GLU A 49 6.19 -3.90 10.39
CA GLU A 49 5.97 -2.94 9.29
C GLU A 49 6.88 -3.22 8.08
N LEU A 50 8.18 -3.39 8.33
CA LEU A 50 9.14 -3.69 7.27
C LEU A 50 8.80 -4.99 6.55
N ARG A 51 8.40 -6.03 7.30
CA ARG A 51 7.95 -7.28 6.70
C ARG A 51 6.69 -7.10 5.85
N ALA A 52 5.71 -6.33 6.33
CA ALA A 52 4.49 -6.02 5.60
C ALA A 52 4.77 -5.25 4.31
N PHE A 53 5.65 -4.24 4.34
CA PHE A 53 6.07 -3.52 3.14
C PHE A 53 6.68 -4.42 2.08
N ILE A 54 7.50 -5.39 2.49
CA ILE A 54 8.08 -6.40 1.59
C ILE A 54 6.97 -7.28 1.00
N GLU A 55 6.07 -7.77 1.86
CA GLU A 55 5.00 -8.69 1.45
C GLU A 55 4.03 -8.06 0.45
N PHE A 56 3.53 -6.86 0.72
CA PHE A 56 2.56 -6.20 -0.16
C PHE A 56 3.15 -5.87 -1.54
N GLN A 57 4.45 -5.52 -1.61
CA GLN A 57 5.14 -5.27 -2.87
C GLN A 57 5.45 -6.54 -3.68
N THR A 58 5.16 -7.74 -3.13
CA THR A 58 5.18 -8.98 -3.92
C THR A 58 4.07 -9.01 -4.97
N VAL A 59 2.92 -8.40 -4.68
CA VAL A 59 1.77 -8.31 -5.58
C VAL A 59 2.13 -7.46 -6.80
N PRO A 60 1.77 -7.87 -8.04
CA PRO A 60 2.04 -7.05 -9.23
C PRO A 60 1.37 -5.68 -9.14
N SER A 61 1.96 -4.66 -9.77
CA SER A 61 1.50 -3.25 -9.73
C SER A 61 1.33 -2.58 -8.35
N ILE A 62 1.60 -3.28 -7.24
CA ILE A 62 1.57 -2.72 -5.90
C ILE A 62 2.94 -2.15 -5.52
N GLY A 63 2.96 -0.86 -5.23
CA GLY A 63 4.14 -0.13 -4.78
C GLY A 63 4.08 0.24 -3.30
N ILE A 64 5.18 0.83 -2.81
CA ILE A 64 5.33 1.23 -1.41
C ILE A 64 4.22 2.15 -0.89
N ARG A 65 3.71 3.09 -1.70
CA ARG A 65 2.64 4.00 -1.29
C ARG A 65 1.35 3.27 -0.92
N PHE A 66 0.95 2.28 -1.71
CA PHE A 66 -0.24 1.49 -1.39
C PHE A 66 0.03 0.50 -0.25
N ALA A 67 1.26 0.00 -0.11
CA ALA A 67 1.65 -0.77 1.06
C ALA A 67 1.56 0.06 2.37
N GLU A 68 1.89 1.36 2.32
CA GLU A 68 1.65 2.29 3.44
C GLU A 68 0.16 2.45 3.74
N ASP A 69 -0.69 2.49 2.72
CA ASP A 69 -2.14 2.58 2.90
C ASP A 69 -2.72 1.34 3.60
N LEU A 70 -2.20 0.15 3.27
CA LEU A 70 -2.59 -1.10 3.95
C LEU A 70 -2.16 -1.14 5.42
N ILE A 71 -0.92 -0.73 5.71
CA ILE A 71 -0.44 -0.62 7.09
C ILE A 71 -1.20 0.48 7.84
N PHE A 72 -1.51 1.59 7.19
CA PHE A 72 -2.34 2.66 7.76
C PHE A 72 -3.73 2.13 8.14
N LEU A 73 -4.31 1.21 7.38
CA LEU A 73 -5.55 0.50 7.74
C LEU A 73 -5.37 -0.53 8.86
N GLY A 74 -4.14 -0.88 9.23
CA GLY A 74 -3.82 -1.83 10.28
C GLY A 74 -3.52 -3.25 9.78
N TYR A 75 -3.29 -3.43 8.48
CA TYR A 75 -2.95 -4.72 7.89
C TYR A 75 -1.45 -4.89 7.74
N TYR A 76 -0.93 -6.04 8.17
CA TYR A 76 0.51 -6.35 8.19
C TYR A 76 0.88 -7.63 7.43
N SER A 77 -0.09 -8.31 6.80
CA SER A 77 0.17 -9.45 5.90
C SER A 77 -0.93 -9.60 4.86
N LEU A 78 -0.66 -10.34 3.78
CA LEU A 78 -1.70 -10.68 2.79
C LEU A 78 -2.74 -11.63 3.38
N ASP A 79 -2.35 -12.48 4.33
CA ASP A 79 -3.26 -13.44 4.96
C ASP A 79 -4.46 -12.76 5.64
N GLU A 80 -4.22 -11.63 6.31
CA GLU A 80 -5.26 -10.80 6.95
C GLU A 80 -6.28 -10.21 5.96
N LEU A 81 -5.96 -10.19 4.66
CA LEU A 81 -6.83 -9.67 3.59
C LEU A 81 -7.69 -10.75 2.92
N LYS A 82 -7.44 -12.05 3.16
CA LYS A 82 -8.12 -13.16 2.45
C LYS A 82 -9.63 -13.13 2.53
N SER A 83 -10.19 -12.69 3.65
CA SER A 83 -11.63 -12.66 3.91
C SER A 83 -12.22 -11.25 3.82
N LYS A 84 -11.49 -10.30 3.25
CA LYS A 84 -11.92 -8.90 3.13
C LYS A 84 -12.60 -8.65 1.79
N ASP A 85 -13.25 -7.50 1.70
CA ASP A 85 -13.88 -7.03 0.47
C ASP A 85 -13.19 -5.73 0.03
N GLY A 86 -12.71 -5.68 -1.21
CA GLY A 86 -11.98 -4.51 -1.72
C GLY A 86 -12.81 -3.22 -1.74
N ALA A 87 -14.13 -3.30 -1.97
CA ALA A 87 -15.03 -2.15 -1.91
C ALA A 87 -15.21 -1.66 -0.46
N ARG A 88 -15.25 -2.57 0.51
CA ARG A 88 -15.31 -2.20 1.94
C ARG A 88 -13.99 -1.60 2.44
N LEU A 89 -12.85 -2.14 2.00
CA LEU A 89 -11.54 -1.62 2.37
C LEU A 89 -11.33 -0.17 1.93
N VAL A 90 -11.78 0.19 0.72
CA VAL A 90 -11.69 1.59 0.27
C VAL A 90 -12.63 2.49 1.08
N GLU A 91 -13.81 2.02 1.45
CA GLU A 91 -14.75 2.78 2.29
C GLU A 91 -14.16 3.02 3.69
N ASP A 92 -13.55 2.01 4.30
CA ASP A 92 -12.83 2.11 5.57
C ASP A 92 -11.65 3.09 5.47
N TYR A 93 -10.92 3.04 4.35
CA TYR A 93 -9.78 3.90 4.09
C TYR A 93 -10.21 5.36 3.95
N GLU A 94 -11.23 5.65 3.15
CA GLU A 94 -11.78 7.00 2.98
C GLU A 94 -12.30 7.55 4.30
N ARG A 95 -13.06 6.76 5.07
CA ARG A 95 -13.51 7.16 6.41
C ARG A 95 -12.36 7.51 7.33
N LYS A 96 -11.31 6.67 7.36
CA LYS A 96 -10.13 6.90 8.21
C LYS A 96 -9.30 8.11 7.76
N LYS A 97 -9.31 8.43 6.46
CA LYS A 97 -8.66 9.63 5.89
C LYS A 97 -9.50 10.91 6.10
N GLY A 98 -10.82 10.79 6.15
CA GLY A 98 -11.75 11.92 6.19
C GLY A 98 -12.00 12.57 4.82
N TYR A 99 -11.60 11.95 3.73
CA TYR A 99 -11.80 12.41 2.35
C TYR A 99 -11.89 11.22 1.40
N TRP A 100 -12.55 11.37 0.26
CA TRP A 100 -12.67 10.32 -0.73
C TRP A 100 -11.48 10.28 -1.69
N ILE A 101 -11.08 9.09 -2.14
CA ILE A 101 -9.79 8.86 -2.81
C ILE A 101 -9.94 8.59 -4.31
N ASP A 102 -8.84 8.66 -5.06
CA ASP A 102 -8.87 8.38 -6.49
C ASP A 102 -9.40 6.95 -6.75
N PRO A 103 -10.43 6.76 -7.60
CA PRO A 103 -11.06 5.46 -7.76
C PRO A 103 -10.09 4.30 -8.07
N CYS A 104 -8.93 4.54 -8.70
CA CYS A 104 -7.95 3.48 -9.01
C CYS A 104 -7.36 2.82 -7.76
N VAL A 105 -7.47 3.45 -6.58
CA VAL A 105 -7.05 2.86 -5.31
C VAL A 105 -8.00 1.73 -4.89
N GLU A 106 -9.30 1.81 -5.20
CA GLU A 106 -10.21 0.67 -4.98
C GLU A 106 -9.80 -0.54 -5.82
N ASP A 107 -9.32 -0.33 -7.04
CA ASP A 107 -8.83 -1.41 -7.90
C ASP A 107 -7.61 -2.10 -7.28
N GLN A 108 -6.73 -1.35 -6.63
CA GLN A 108 -5.60 -1.90 -5.86
C GLN A 108 -6.07 -2.69 -4.63
N PHE A 109 -7.10 -2.22 -3.90
CA PHE A 109 -7.70 -2.98 -2.80
C PHE A 109 -8.29 -4.31 -3.27
N ARG A 110 -9.03 -4.29 -4.38
CA ARG A 110 -9.58 -5.52 -4.99
C ARG A 110 -8.47 -6.49 -5.40
N LEU A 111 -7.37 -5.97 -5.97
CA LEU A 111 -6.22 -6.79 -6.34
C LEU A 111 -5.58 -7.47 -5.13
N VAL A 112 -5.31 -6.75 -4.03
CA VAL A 112 -4.62 -7.37 -2.88
C VAL A 112 -5.49 -8.38 -2.15
N VAL A 113 -6.81 -8.17 -2.09
CA VAL A 113 -7.77 -9.18 -1.60
C VAL A 113 -7.75 -10.42 -2.49
N TYR A 114 -7.75 -10.24 -3.81
CA TYR A 114 -7.63 -11.37 -4.73
C TYR A 114 -6.28 -12.10 -4.56
N ALA A 115 -5.17 -11.37 -4.51
CA ALA A 115 -3.82 -11.92 -4.39
C ALA A 115 -3.61 -12.68 -3.07
N ALA A 116 -4.28 -12.26 -2.00
CA ALA A 116 -4.25 -12.97 -0.72
C ALA A 116 -4.73 -14.42 -0.82
N GLY A 117 -5.69 -14.71 -1.70
CA GLY A 117 -6.16 -16.06 -2.00
C GLY A 117 -5.42 -16.79 -3.13
N HIS A 118 -4.51 -16.11 -3.84
CA HIS A 118 -3.90 -16.60 -5.08
C HIS A 118 -2.39 -16.32 -5.11
N SER A 119 -1.59 -17.27 -4.63
CA SER A 119 -0.12 -17.15 -4.50
C SER A 119 0.62 -16.78 -5.79
N ASP A 120 0.09 -17.19 -6.95
CA ASP A 120 0.69 -16.94 -8.27
C ASP A 120 0.00 -15.81 -9.05
N CYS A 121 -0.67 -14.89 -8.36
CA CYS A 121 -1.40 -13.78 -8.97
C CYS A 121 -0.51 -12.98 -9.95
N GLN A 122 -0.88 -13.02 -11.24
CA GLN A 122 -0.27 -12.21 -12.30
C GLN A 122 -1.10 -10.97 -12.65
N LYS A 123 -2.28 -10.82 -12.04
CA LYS A 123 -3.19 -9.70 -12.28
C LYS A 123 -2.57 -8.38 -11.83
N GLN A 124 -2.92 -7.33 -12.54
CA GLN A 124 -2.58 -5.94 -12.23
C GLN A 124 -3.84 -5.25 -11.69
N TRP A 125 -3.69 -4.11 -11.01
CA TRP A 125 -4.86 -3.46 -10.40
C TRP A 125 -5.89 -3.07 -11.46
N TRP A 126 -5.45 -2.66 -12.66
CA TRP A 126 -6.37 -2.24 -13.72
C TRP A 126 -7.24 -3.39 -14.28
N ASP A 127 -6.89 -4.65 -14.03
CA ASP A 127 -7.73 -5.80 -14.38
C ASP A 127 -9.05 -5.82 -13.58
N PHE A 128 -9.16 -5.04 -12.51
CA PHE A 128 -10.35 -4.93 -11.65
C PHE A 128 -11.22 -3.70 -11.98
N THR A 129 -10.78 -2.84 -12.91
CA THR A 129 -11.45 -1.57 -13.26
C THR A 129 -12.90 -1.76 -13.68
N GLU A 130 -13.17 -2.73 -14.57
CA GLU A 130 -14.51 -2.96 -15.10
C GLU A 130 -15.45 -3.54 -14.03
N ALA A 131 -14.96 -4.50 -13.24
CA ALA A 131 -15.71 -5.05 -12.10
C ALA A 131 -16.04 -3.96 -11.08
N ARG A 132 -15.11 -3.05 -10.79
CA ARG A 132 -15.34 -1.90 -9.91
C ARG A 132 -16.43 -0.98 -10.47
N LYS A 133 -16.33 -0.60 -11.75
CA LYS A 133 -17.31 0.28 -12.40
C LYS A 133 -18.72 -0.31 -12.35
N GLN A 134 -18.86 -1.60 -12.67
CA GLN A 134 -20.14 -2.30 -12.59
C GLN A 134 -20.69 -2.27 -11.16
N TYR A 135 -19.87 -2.66 -10.18
CA TYR A 135 -20.27 -2.66 -8.77
C TYR A 135 -20.73 -1.27 -8.31
N ARG A 136 -20.00 -0.20 -8.66
CA ARG A 136 -20.35 1.17 -8.25
C ARG A 136 -21.54 1.74 -9.03
N ALA A 137 -21.84 1.26 -10.23
CA ALA A 137 -23.08 1.60 -10.93
C ALA A 137 -24.32 0.98 -10.26
N GLU A 138 -24.18 -0.24 -9.73
CA GLU A 138 -25.27 -0.97 -9.09
C GLU A 138 -25.47 -0.57 -7.61
N GLN A 139 -24.38 -0.44 -6.85
CA GLN A 139 -24.41 -0.25 -5.40
C GLN A 139 -24.11 1.19 -4.95
N GLY A 140 -23.50 2.00 -5.82
CA GLY A 140 -23.04 3.33 -5.47
C GLY A 140 -21.95 3.34 -4.39
N TYR A 141 -21.87 4.46 -3.69
CA TYR A 141 -21.04 4.65 -2.51
C TYR A 141 -21.92 4.76 -1.26
N PRO A 142 -21.41 4.38 -0.07
CA PRO A 142 -22.22 4.46 1.13
C PRO A 142 -22.52 5.92 1.50
N ALA A 143 -23.64 6.14 2.20
CA ALA A 143 -24.13 7.47 2.55
C ALA A 143 -23.20 8.25 3.50
N ASP A 144 -22.35 7.53 4.25
CA ASP A 144 -21.36 8.08 5.17
C ASP A 144 -19.99 8.35 4.51
N ARG A 145 -19.89 8.22 3.18
CA ARG A 145 -18.66 8.53 2.46
C ARG A 145 -18.29 10.02 2.65
N PRO A 146 -17.03 10.35 2.96
CA PRO A 146 -16.60 11.73 3.03
C PRO A 146 -16.89 12.51 1.75
N LEU A 147 -17.27 13.78 1.89
CA LEU A 147 -17.61 14.66 0.76
C LEU A 147 -16.38 15.31 0.13
N THR A 148 -15.35 15.58 0.92
CA THR A 148 -14.12 16.23 0.47
C THR A 148 -13.34 15.30 -0.46
N PRO A 149 -12.97 15.74 -1.67
CA PRO A 149 -12.13 14.98 -2.59
C PRO A 149 -10.65 15.00 -2.20
N TRP A 150 -9.93 13.93 -2.51
CA TRP A 150 -8.49 13.81 -2.24
C TRP A 150 -7.65 14.94 -2.83
N TYR A 151 -8.02 15.49 -3.99
CA TYR A 151 -7.24 16.53 -4.68
C TYR A 151 -7.37 17.91 -4.01
N GLU A 152 -8.34 18.11 -3.11
CA GLU A 152 -8.43 19.32 -2.29
C GLU A 152 -7.56 19.22 -1.04
N VAL A 153 -7.30 18.01 -0.55
CA VAL A 153 -6.53 17.76 0.69
C VAL A 153 -5.05 17.61 0.40
N ILE A 154 -4.72 16.85 -0.65
CA ILE A 154 -3.35 16.66 -1.10
C ILE A 154 -3.06 17.90 -1.93
N GLU A 155 -2.66 19.01 -1.30
CA GLU A 155 -2.21 20.22 -1.99
C GLU A 155 -1.38 19.82 -3.22
N ILE A 156 -1.99 19.92 -4.39
CA ILE A 156 -1.25 19.74 -5.62
C ILE A 156 -0.24 20.88 -5.55
N LYS A 157 1.05 20.56 -5.41
CA LYS A 157 2.17 21.47 -5.69
C LYS A 157 2.17 21.85 -7.18
N SER A 158 1.02 22.27 -7.69
CA SER A 158 0.84 22.91 -8.96
C SER A 158 1.37 24.31 -8.79
N LYS A 159 2.52 24.53 -9.41
CA LYS A 159 3.12 25.85 -9.59
C LYS A 159 2.05 26.87 -10.00
N LYS A 160 1.57 27.70 -9.07
CA LYS A 160 1.31 29.11 -9.38
C LYS A 160 2.62 29.85 -9.25
N ASN A 161 3.47 29.63 -10.25
CA ASN A 161 4.55 30.53 -10.60
C ASN A 161 4.34 30.94 -12.06
N ILE A 162 3.19 31.57 -12.33
CA ILE A 162 2.95 32.34 -13.57
C ILE A 162 2.09 33.55 -13.20
N ALA A 163 2.62 34.72 -13.57
CA ALA A 163 1.98 36.02 -13.81
C ALA A 163 1.64 36.94 -12.63
N GLY A 164 2.63 37.75 -12.25
CA GLY A 164 2.59 39.21 -12.45
C GLY A 164 4.04 39.64 -12.72
N ARG A 165 4.50 40.14 -13.87
CA ARG A 165 3.91 41.12 -14.81
C ARG A 165 3.05 42.17 -14.12
N THR A 166 3.75 43.08 -13.45
CA THR A 166 3.77 44.51 -13.82
C THR A 166 5.17 45.04 -13.55
#